data_AF-A0AAN8G2Y9-F1
#
_entry.id   AF-A0AAN8G2Y9-F1
#
_cell.length_a   1.000
_cell.length_b   1.000
_cell.length_c   1.000
_cell.angle_alpha   90.00
_cell.angle_beta   90.00
_cell.angle_gamma   90.00
#
_symmetry.space_group_name_H-M   'P 1'
#
loop_
_entity.id
_entity.type
_entity.pdbx_description
1 polymer ?
#
loop_
_entity_poly.entity_id
_entity_poly.type
_entity_poly.pdbx_seq_one_letter_code
_entity_poly.pdbx_strand_id
1 'polypeptide(L)'
;MLKLTIFSTLYLILQSLCGINAISGWQIADRADFYIGETLWNFASDHRSGPGTNKCNFFVADVIWEAGGAVPHRYFGISGPIGAGEWGNPNSTYLSDDECWHNVNSPQIGDVMGDGVHVAIITGRRKTTSAASHEVVKNDWGFRREQRNTQFTYWRYIC
;
A
#
# COMPACT_ATOMS: atom_id res chain seq x y z
N MET A 1 -2.07 -44.06 -35.72
CA MET A 1 -2.12 -42.59 -35.62
C MET A 1 -2.28 -42.21 -34.15
N LEU A 2 -1.20 -41.89 -33.44
CA LEU A 2 -1.27 -41.50 -32.03
C LEU A 2 -0.07 -40.59 -31.69
N LYS A 3 -0.10 -39.34 -32.16
CA LYS A 3 0.86 -38.30 -31.76
C LYS A 3 0.21 -36.94 -32.02
N LEU A 4 -0.45 -36.36 -31.02
CA LEU A 4 -0.57 -34.90 -30.79
C LEU A 4 -1.63 -34.61 -29.71
N THR A 5 -1.41 -35.01 -28.46
CA THR A 5 -2.32 -34.58 -27.36
C THR A 5 -1.64 -34.50 -25.99
N ILE A 6 -0.30 -34.34 -25.96
CA ILE A 6 0.47 -34.27 -24.70
C ILE A 6 1.16 -32.91 -24.53
N PHE A 7 1.33 -32.11 -25.60
CA PHE A 7 2.03 -30.82 -25.51
C PHE A 7 1.16 -29.64 -25.06
N SER A 8 -0.18 -29.71 -25.15
CA SER A 8 -1.04 -28.57 -24.74
C SER A 8 -1.33 -28.54 -23.24
N THR A 9 -1.44 -29.70 -22.59
CA THR A 9 -1.72 -29.79 -21.14
C THR A 9 -0.52 -29.41 -20.28
N LEU A 10 0.71 -29.65 -20.74
CA LEU A 10 1.91 -29.25 -20.00
C LEU A 10 2.13 -27.72 -20.03
N TYR A 11 1.69 -27.03 -21.10
CA TYR A 11 1.81 -25.58 -21.23
C TYR A 11 0.86 -24.81 -20.28
N LEU A 12 -0.34 -25.34 -20.06
CA LEU A 12 -1.30 -24.82 -19.07
C LEU A 12 -0.84 -25.05 -17.62
N ILE A 13 -0.15 -26.17 -17.35
CA ILE A 13 0.40 -26.46 -16.01
C ILE A 13 1.66 -25.61 -15.75
N LEU A 14 2.48 -25.31 -16.76
CA LEU A 14 3.66 -24.44 -16.59
C LEU A 14 3.29 -22.97 -16.36
N GLN A 15 2.19 -22.46 -16.94
CA GLN A 15 1.69 -21.11 -16.62
C GLN A 15 1.12 -21.01 -15.19
N SER A 16 0.59 -22.11 -14.65
CA SER A 16 0.08 -22.17 -13.27
C SER A 16 1.19 -22.26 -12.21
N LEU A 17 2.45 -22.49 -12.59
CA LEU A 17 3.59 -22.59 -11.67
C LEU A 17 4.49 -21.33 -11.67
N CYS A 18 4.23 -20.38 -12.57
CA CYS A 18 4.90 -19.07 -12.63
C CYS A 18 3.95 -17.88 -12.42
N GLY A 19 2.66 -18.13 -12.15
CA GLY A 19 1.70 -17.09 -11.80
C GLY A 19 1.93 -16.61 -10.37
N ILE A 20 2.77 -15.60 -10.18
CA ILE A 20 2.67 -14.74 -9.00
C ILE A 20 1.30 -14.08 -9.13
N ASN A 21 0.27 -14.65 -8.50
CA ASN A 21 -1.04 -14.00 -8.48
C ASN A 21 -0.87 -12.67 -7.77
N ALA A 22 -1.37 -11.60 -8.39
CA ALA A 22 -1.36 -10.28 -7.79
C ALA A 22 -1.98 -10.34 -6.40
N ILE A 23 -1.37 -9.66 -5.42
CA ILE A 23 -1.97 -9.59 -4.09
C ILE A 23 -3.27 -8.79 -4.20
N SER A 24 -4.34 -9.31 -3.61
CA SER A 24 -5.61 -8.59 -3.64
C SER A 24 -5.58 -7.39 -2.70
N GLY A 25 -6.33 -6.34 -3.05
CA GLY A 25 -6.53 -5.20 -2.15
C GLY A 25 -7.11 -5.59 -0.79
N TRP A 26 -7.87 -6.69 -0.72
CA TRP A 26 -8.35 -7.26 0.54
C TRP A 26 -7.22 -7.81 1.40
N GLN A 27 -6.22 -8.48 0.83
CA GLN A 27 -5.05 -8.94 1.61
C GLN A 27 -4.28 -7.77 2.22
N ILE A 28 -4.11 -6.68 1.46
CA ILE A 28 -3.50 -5.44 1.95
C ILE A 28 -4.34 -4.84 3.09
N ALA A 29 -5.65 -4.75 2.89
CA ALA A 29 -6.56 -4.16 3.88
C ALA A 29 -6.66 -4.98 5.17
N ASP A 30 -6.78 -6.31 5.05
CA ASP A 30 -6.83 -7.22 6.19
C ASP A 30 -5.52 -7.16 6.98
N ARG A 31 -4.38 -7.05 6.27
CA ARG A 31 -3.07 -6.85 6.92
C ARG A 31 -2.98 -5.52 7.63
N ALA A 32 -3.51 -4.43 7.05
CA ALA A 32 -3.57 -3.14 7.73
C ALA A 32 -4.42 -3.21 9.00
N ASP A 33 -5.60 -3.83 8.91
CA ASP A 33 -6.55 -3.93 10.02
C ASP A 33 -6.05 -4.84 11.14
N PHE A 34 -5.24 -5.85 10.85
CA PHE A 34 -4.57 -6.69 11.85
C PHE A 34 -3.78 -5.89 12.88
N TYR A 35 -3.24 -4.74 12.47
CA TYR A 35 -2.42 -3.88 13.32
C TYR A 35 -3.18 -2.83 14.13
N ILE A 36 -4.52 -2.78 14.07
CA ILE A 36 -5.29 -1.78 14.84
C ILE A 36 -4.97 -1.88 16.34
N GLY A 37 -4.63 -0.75 16.97
CA GLY A 37 -4.22 -0.65 18.37
C GLY A 37 -2.72 -0.82 18.61
N GLU A 38 -1.96 -1.25 17.60
CA GLU A 38 -0.51 -1.43 17.73
C GLU A 38 0.22 -0.09 17.79
N THR A 39 1.28 -0.07 18.60
CA THR A 39 2.03 1.17 18.91
C THR A 39 3.38 1.25 18.19
N LEU A 40 3.76 0.20 17.46
CA LEU A 40 5.06 0.11 16.77
C LEU A 40 5.32 1.28 15.81
N TRP A 41 4.30 1.80 15.12
CA TRP A 41 4.41 2.93 14.20
C TRP A 41 3.95 4.27 14.77
N ASN A 42 3.75 4.36 16.09
CA ASN A 42 3.35 5.62 16.70
C ASN A 42 4.51 6.63 16.75
N PHE A 43 4.20 7.88 17.12
CA PHE A 43 5.17 8.97 17.13
C PHE A 43 6.29 8.79 18.16
N ALA A 44 5.98 8.17 19.31
CA ALA A 44 6.91 7.96 20.42
C ALA A 44 7.81 6.71 20.26
N SER A 45 7.45 5.79 19.38
CA SER A 45 8.18 4.55 19.12
C SER A 45 9.57 4.80 18.54
N ASP A 46 10.54 3.99 18.94
CA ASP A 46 11.91 3.98 18.43
C ASP A 46 12.05 3.26 17.08
N HIS A 47 10.97 2.68 16.57
CA HIS A 47 10.96 1.94 15.32
C HIS A 47 11.41 2.81 14.12
N ARG A 48 12.35 2.30 13.32
CA ARG A 48 12.83 2.89 12.06
C ARG A 48 13.45 4.28 12.22
N SER A 49 12.74 5.34 11.84
CA SER A 49 13.23 6.72 11.93
C SER A 49 13.33 7.26 13.36
N GLY A 50 13.01 6.43 14.36
CA GLY A 50 13.16 6.76 15.77
C GLY A 50 11.99 7.56 16.34
N PRO A 51 12.06 7.91 17.64
CA PRO A 51 11.02 8.65 18.31
C PRO A 51 10.96 10.10 17.80
N GLY A 52 9.80 10.73 17.93
CA GLY A 52 9.59 12.11 17.48
C GLY A 52 9.32 12.25 15.97
N THR A 53 9.02 11.14 15.29
CA THR A 53 8.77 11.11 13.85
C THR A 53 7.46 10.38 13.54
N ASN A 54 6.69 10.93 12.60
CA ASN A 54 5.53 10.23 12.04
C ASN A 54 6.00 9.06 11.18
N LYS A 55 5.32 7.91 11.30
CA LYS A 55 5.71 6.66 10.62
C LYS A 55 4.60 6.12 9.71
N CYS A 56 3.69 6.98 9.26
CA CYS A 56 2.58 6.57 8.39
C CYS A 56 3.07 5.89 7.09
N ASN A 57 4.13 6.40 6.46
CA ASN A 57 4.70 5.80 5.26
C ASN A 57 5.40 4.45 5.53
N PHE A 58 6.01 4.30 6.70
CA PHE A 58 6.60 3.02 7.10
C PHE A 58 5.55 1.97 7.42
N PHE A 59 4.45 2.36 8.08
CA PHE A 59 3.31 1.49 8.29
C PHE A 59 2.77 0.95 6.96
N VAL A 60 2.56 1.82 5.97
CA VAL A 60 2.11 1.39 4.63
C VAL A 60 3.12 0.45 3.97
N ALA A 61 4.41 0.77 4.02
CA ALA A 61 5.46 -0.08 3.46
C ALA A 61 5.45 -1.49 4.08
N ASP A 62 5.30 -1.58 5.39
CA ASP A 62 5.32 -2.86 6.12
C ASP A 62 4.08 -3.68 5.83
N VAL A 63 2.91 -3.05 5.82
CA VAL A 63 1.66 -3.71 5.46
C VAL A 63 1.70 -4.27 4.04
N ILE A 64 2.18 -3.49 3.07
CA ILE A 64 2.29 -3.94 1.67
C ILE A 64 3.28 -5.10 1.57
N TRP A 65 4.46 -4.97 2.18
CA TRP A 65 5.49 -6.01 2.19
C TRP A 65 4.96 -7.32 2.78
N GLU A 66 4.31 -7.25 3.94
CA GLU A 66 3.76 -8.42 4.63
C GLU A 66 2.52 -9.01 3.94
N ALA A 67 1.81 -8.23 3.13
CA ALA A 67 0.77 -8.73 2.24
C ALA A 67 1.35 -9.46 1.01
N GLY A 68 2.66 -9.35 0.77
CA GLY A 68 3.38 -9.99 -0.33
C GLY A 68 3.72 -9.04 -1.49
N GLY A 69 3.52 -7.73 -1.31
CA GLY A 69 3.78 -6.71 -2.33
C GLY A 69 5.09 -5.97 -2.12
N ALA A 70 5.32 -4.93 -2.92
CA ALA A 70 6.49 -4.08 -2.84
C ALA A 70 6.11 -2.59 -2.90
N VAL A 71 6.90 -1.75 -2.23
CA VAL A 71 6.80 -0.29 -2.33
C VAL A 71 8.08 0.29 -2.91
N PRO A 72 8.02 1.39 -3.68
CA PRO A 72 9.21 2.10 -4.10
C PRO A 72 9.99 2.65 -2.91
N HIS A 73 11.31 2.66 -3.04
CA HIS A 73 12.23 3.21 -2.04
C HIS A 73 12.91 4.46 -2.57
N ARG A 74 13.25 5.37 -1.65
CA ARG A 74 14.01 6.58 -2.00
C ARG A 74 15.43 6.19 -2.44
N TYR A 75 15.92 6.86 -3.48
CA TYR A 75 17.30 6.73 -3.95
C TYR A 75 18.15 7.91 -3.44
N PHE A 76 19.49 7.77 -3.49
CA PHE A 76 20.48 8.81 -3.16
C PHE A 76 20.53 9.30 -1.70
N GLY A 77 21.19 8.54 -0.83
CA GLY A 77 21.64 9.00 0.50
C GLY A 77 20.58 9.01 1.61
N ILE A 78 19.34 8.65 1.31
CA ILE A 78 18.26 8.46 2.30
C ILE A 78 17.71 7.05 2.15
N SER A 79 17.90 6.19 3.17
CA SER A 79 17.37 4.83 3.16
C SER A 79 15.91 4.78 3.60
N GLY A 80 15.08 4.00 2.89
CA GLY A 80 13.71 3.66 3.29
C GLY A 80 12.66 3.87 2.19
N PRO A 81 11.41 3.49 2.46
CA PRO A 81 10.29 3.68 1.54
C PRO A 81 10.08 5.18 1.25
N ILE A 82 9.38 5.45 0.15
CA ILE A 82 8.92 6.78 -0.19
C ILE A 82 8.08 7.40 0.95
N GLY A 83 8.13 8.73 1.04
CA GLY A 83 7.43 9.48 2.09
C GLY A 83 5.97 9.78 1.72
N ALA A 84 5.21 10.30 2.68
CA ALA A 84 3.82 10.72 2.46
C ALA A 84 3.68 11.76 1.33
N GLY A 85 4.71 12.58 1.10
CA GLY A 85 4.80 13.53 -0.01
C GLY A 85 4.64 12.86 -1.38
N GLU A 86 5.28 11.71 -1.59
CA GLU A 86 5.19 10.96 -2.85
C GLU A 86 3.83 10.28 -2.99
N TRP A 87 3.33 9.66 -1.91
CA TRP A 87 1.99 9.06 -1.90
C TRP A 87 0.86 10.08 -2.18
N GLY A 88 1.04 11.33 -1.75
CA GLY A 88 0.12 12.43 -2.03
C GLY A 88 0.32 13.11 -3.40
N ASN A 89 1.40 12.81 -4.12
CA ASN A 89 1.71 13.43 -5.40
C ASN A 89 1.18 12.55 -6.55
N PRO A 90 0.17 12.97 -7.32
CA PRO A 90 -0.34 12.17 -8.45
C PRO A 90 0.67 11.99 -9.59
N ASN A 91 1.75 12.78 -9.60
CA ASN A 91 2.83 12.72 -10.58
C ASN A 91 4.15 12.22 -9.94
N SER A 92 4.08 11.42 -8.88
CA SER A 92 5.26 10.82 -8.25
C SER A 92 5.98 9.90 -9.23
N THR A 93 7.22 10.21 -9.60
CA THR A 93 8.03 9.37 -10.49
C THR A 93 8.39 8.03 -9.84
N TYR A 94 8.49 7.99 -8.51
CA TYR A 94 8.70 6.73 -7.79
C TYR A 94 7.55 5.73 -8.01
N LEU A 95 6.33 6.23 -8.14
CA LEU A 95 5.13 5.38 -8.30
C LEU A 95 4.73 5.25 -9.77
N SER A 96 4.88 6.29 -10.60
CA SER A 96 4.53 6.22 -12.01
C SER A 96 5.47 5.37 -12.84
N ASP A 97 6.74 5.27 -12.42
CA ASP A 97 7.75 4.46 -13.10
C ASP A 97 7.78 3.01 -12.59
N ASP A 98 7.01 2.70 -11.52
CA ASP A 98 6.85 1.36 -10.96
C ASP A 98 5.66 0.64 -11.64
N GLU A 99 5.93 -0.50 -12.25
CA GLU A 99 4.92 -1.25 -13.02
C GLU A 99 3.80 -1.85 -12.17
N CYS A 100 3.98 -1.92 -10.84
CA CYS A 100 2.99 -2.45 -9.92
C CYS A 100 2.07 -1.40 -9.32
N TRP A 101 2.37 -0.09 -9.47
CA TRP A 101 1.59 0.98 -8.86
C TRP A 101 0.88 1.86 -9.88
N HIS A 102 -0.44 1.97 -9.74
CA HIS A 102 -1.27 2.77 -10.64
C HIS A 102 -2.02 3.87 -9.91
N ASN A 103 -1.92 5.10 -10.42
CA ASN A 103 -2.75 6.19 -9.96
C ASN A 103 -4.22 5.96 -10.38
N VAL A 104 -5.16 6.05 -9.44
CA VAL A 104 -6.59 5.77 -9.70
C VAL A 104 -7.50 6.90 -9.25
N ASN A 105 -8.58 7.12 -10.00
CA ASN A 105 -9.62 8.10 -9.67
C ASN A 105 -10.86 7.47 -9.01
N SER A 106 -10.94 6.14 -8.97
CA SER A 106 -12.01 5.38 -8.33
C SER A 106 -11.40 4.46 -7.27
N PRO A 107 -11.23 4.96 -6.03
CA PRO A 107 -10.55 4.21 -4.99
C PRO A 107 -11.35 2.99 -4.53
N GLN A 108 -10.64 1.93 -4.19
CA GLN A 108 -11.14 0.64 -3.73
C GLN A 108 -10.39 0.20 -2.47
N ILE A 109 -10.88 -0.86 -1.84
CA ILE A 109 -10.22 -1.48 -0.69
C ILE A 109 -8.82 -1.95 -1.09
N GLY A 110 -7.84 -1.67 -0.25
CA GLY A 110 -6.42 -1.94 -0.46
C GLY A 110 -5.64 -0.81 -1.12
N ASP A 111 -6.30 0.17 -1.73
CA ASP A 111 -5.61 1.32 -2.30
C ASP A 111 -4.94 2.16 -1.20
N VAL A 112 -3.74 2.64 -1.50
CA VAL A 112 -3.02 3.60 -0.68
C VAL A 112 -3.52 5.00 -0.99
N MET A 113 -3.89 5.75 0.04
CA MET A 113 -4.44 7.10 -0.03
C MET A 113 -3.50 8.08 0.68
N GLY A 114 -3.09 9.15 0.01
CA GLY A 114 -2.20 10.17 0.59
C GLY A 114 -2.64 11.61 0.29
N ASP A 115 -2.30 12.55 1.18
CA ASP A 115 -2.51 14.00 1.01
C ASP A 115 -1.21 14.83 0.96
N GLY A 116 -0.07 14.14 0.95
CA GLY A 116 1.26 14.75 0.97
C GLY A 116 1.86 14.89 2.38
N VAL A 117 1.04 14.76 3.42
CA VAL A 117 1.45 14.86 4.84
C VAL A 117 1.20 13.53 5.57
N HIS A 118 0.09 12.87 5.26
CA HIS A 118 -0.32 11.60 5.83
C HIS A 118 -0.64 10.59 4.74
N VAL A 119 -0.54 9.32 5.08
CA VAL A 119 -0.86 8.21 4.18
C VAL A 119 -1.56 7.09 4.96
N ALA A 120 -2.55 6.49 4.31
CA ALA A 120 -3.39 5.45 4.87
C ALA A 120 -3.78 4.42 3.80
N ILE A 121 -4.27 3.27 4.24
CA ILE A 121 -4.82 2.23 3.35
C ILE A 121 -6.34 2.25 3.46
N ILE A 122 -7.06 2.17 2.35
CA ILE A 122 -8.51 2.06 2.35
C ILE A 122 -8.90 0.65 2.79
N THR A 123 -9.52 0.52 3.96
CA THR A 123 -9.86 -0.77 4.59
C THR A 123 -11.36 -0.97 4.78
N GLY A 124 -12.18 -0.09 4.21
CA GLY A 124 -13.62 -0.24 4.23
C GLY A 124 -14.36 0.94 3.63
N ARG A 125 -15.69 0.85 3.64
CA ARG A 125 -16.55 1.92 3.12
C ARG A 125 -16.32 3.21 3.91
N ARG A 126 -15.67 4.19 3.26
CA ARG A 126 -15.29 5.47 3.87
C ARG A 126 -14.43 5.29 5.14
N LYS A 127 -13.56 4.28 5.13
CA LYS A 127 -12.65 3.98 6.23
C LYS A 127 -11.24 3.74 5.72
N THR A 128 -10.28 4.25 6.46
CA THR A 128 -8.87 3.98 6.26
C THR A 128 -8.22 3.49 7.54
N THR A 129 -7.18 2.69 7.40
CA THR A 129 -6.31 2.26 8.50
C THR A 129 -4.91 2.86 8.30
N SER A 130 -4.36 3.46 9.36
CA SER A 130 -3.05 4.14 9.31
C SER A 130 -2.44 4.30 10.69
N ALA A 131 -1.13 4.47 10.76
CA ALA A 131 -0.43 4.88 11.97
C ALA A 131 -0.78 6.33 12.35
N ALA A 132 -1.45 6.53 13.49
CA ALA A 132 -1.66 7.83 14.10
C ALA A 132 -0.58 8.12 15.16
N SER A 133 -0.69 9.25 15.86
CA SER A 133 0.32 9.69 16.82
C SER A 133 0.54 8.73 17.99
N HIS A 134 -0.48 7.97 18.40
CA HIS A 134 -0.44 7.09 19.57
C HIS A 134 -0.49 5.59 19.21
N GLU A 135 -1.18 5.23 18.13
CA GLU A 135 -1.41 3.84 17.72
C GLU A 135 -1.86 3.79 16.26
N VAL A 136 -1.91 2.59 15.69
CA VAL A 136 -2.61 2.35 14.42
C VAL A 136 -4.12 2.42 14.64
N VAL A 137 -4.80 3.23 13.84
CA VAL A 137 -6.24 3.47 13.95
C VAL A 137 -6.96 3.19 12.65
N LYS A 138 -8.16 2.62 12.76
CA LYS A 138 -9.15 2.59 11.68
C LYS A 138 -10.19 3.67 11.92
N ASN A 139 -10.25 4.66 11.05
CA ASN A 139 -11.20 5.76 11.16
C ASN A 139 -11.63 6.26 9.77
N ASP A 140 -12.30 7.39 9.72
CA ASP A 140 -12.83 8.03 8.50
C ASP A 140 -11.89 9.11 7.92
N TRP A 141 -10.60 9.12 8.28
CA TRP A 141 -9.62 10.01 7.65
C TRP A 141 -9.69 9.89 6.12
N GLY A 142 -9.64 11.03 5.45
CA GLY A 142 -9.83 11.11 3.99
C GLY A 142 -11.29 11.19 3.55
N PHE A 143 -12.24 10.91 4.45
CA PHE A 143 -13.68 10.91 4.16
C PHE A 143 -14.48 11.84 5.08
N ARG A 144 -13.81 12.61 5.93
CA ARG A 144 -14.45 13.54 6.88
C ARG A 144 -14.99 14.77 6.18
N ARG A 145 -15.95 15.45 6.81
CA ARG A 145 -16.60 16.64 6.23
C ARG A 145 -15.62 17.81 6.08
N GLU A 146 -14.72 17.96 7.03
CA GLU A 146 -13.70 19.00 7.09
C GLU A 146 -12.58 18.79 6.07
N GLN A 147 -12.42 17.57 5.54
CA GLN A 147 -11.41 17.22 4.54
C GLN A 147 -11.94 17.29 3.09
N ARG A 148 -13.15 17.83 2.86
CA ARG A 148 -13.75 17.89 1.51
C ARG A 148 -12.94 18.70 0.49
N ASN A 149 -12.15 19.67 0.96
CA ASN A 149 -11.30 20.50 0.10
C ASN A 149 -9.84 20.02 0.10
N THR A 150 -9.53 18.93 0.81
CA THR A 150 -8.21 18.32 0.77
C THR A 150 -8.08 17.51 -0.51
N GLN A 151 -6.97 17.73 -1.22
CA GLN A 151 -6.63 16.90 -2.37
C GLN A 151 -6.04 15.59 -1.87
N PHE A 152 -6.63 14.47 -2.28
CA PHE A 152 -6.12 13.14 -2.03
C PHE A 152 -5.71 12.49 -3.33
N THR A 153 -4.65 11.70 -3.25
CA THR A 153 -4.14 10.87 -4.33
C THR A 153 -4.29 9.41 -3.92
N TYR A 154 -4.66 8.56 -4.88
CA TYR A 154 -4.92 7.14 -4.65
C TYR A 154 -4.04 6.29 -5.55
N TRP A 155 -3.39 5.30 -4.97
CA TRP A 155 -2.49 4.38 -5.65
C TRP A 155 -2.93 2.95 -5.41
N ARG A 156 -3.11 2.21 -6.50
CA ARG A 156 -3.49 0.80 -6.49
C ARG A 156 -2.29 -0.06 -6.81
N TYR A 157 -2.04 -1.06 -5.96
CA TYR A 157 -1.10 -2.13 -6.27
C TYR A 157 -1.78 -3.16 -7.18
N ILE A 158 -1.13 -3.57 -8.26
CA ILE A 158 -1.68 -4.51 -9.26
C ILE A 158 -0.83 -5.76 -9.50
N CYS A 159 0.31 -5.82 -8.81
CA CYS A 159 1.03 -7.06 -8.55
C CYS A 159 0.55 -7.60 -7.18
#